data_AF-A0A355TU31-F1
#
_entry.id   AF-A0A355TU31-F1
#
_cell.length_a   1.000
_cell.length_b   1.000
_cell.length_c   1.000
_cell.angle_alpha   90.00
_cell.angle_beta   90.00
_cell.angle_gamma   90.00
#
_symmetry.space_group_name_H-M   'P 1'
#
loop_
_entity.id
_entity.type
_entity.pdbx_description
1 polymer ?
#
loop_
_entity_poly.entity_id
_entity_poly.type
_entity_poly.pdbx_seq_one_letter_code
_entity_poly.pdbx_strand_id
1 'polypeptide(L)'
;MTIITQDGDLVNYDNVKQISAFAGEVDKTDIFAILAFDLNSKSVDDLSGEITDGAIWLGMYNDAEECDKVLAGLIAAFAADSRIYQMPEPAAE
;
A
#
# COMPACT_ATOMS: atom_id res chain seq x y z
N MET A 1 10.15 7.60 -7.90
CA MET A 1 10.33 6.11 -7.83
C MET A 1 9.11 5.43 -8.45
N THR A 2 9.27 4.31 -9.13
CA THR A 2 8.14 3.51 -9.65
C THR A 2 7.87 2.34 -8.71
N ILE A 3 6.64 2.23 -8.22
CA ILE A 3 6.17 1.09 -7.44
C ILE A 3 5.43 0.16 -8.39
N ILE A 4 5.74 -1.13 -8.38
CA ILE A 4 5.01 -2.17 -9.10
C ILE A 4 4.09 -2.84 -8.08
N THR A 5 2.78 -2.82 -8.31
CA THR A 5 1.80 -3.48 -7.44
C THR A 5 1.89 -5.00 -7.58
N GLN A 6 1.25 -5.74 -6.68
CA GLN A 6 1.15 -7.20 -6.80
C GLN A 6 0.41 -7.65 -8.07
N ASP A 7 -0.52 -6.83 -8.59
CA ASP A 7 -1.22 -7.11 -9.86
C ASP A 7 -0.37 -6.75 -11.10
N GLY A 8 0.79 -6.12 -10.90
CA GLY A 8 1.70 -5.69 -11.96
C GLY A 8 1.44 -4.28 -12.49
N ASP A 9 0.55 -3.51 -11.87
CA ASP A 9 0.34 -2.09 -12.20
C ASP A 9 1.53 -1.23 -11.80
N LEU A 10 1.76 -0.18 -12.58
CA LEU A 10 2.84 0.78 -12.36
C LEU A 10 2.30 2.03 -11.69
N VAL A 11 2.75 2.29 -10.46
CA VAL A 11 2.41 3.47 -9.68
C VAL A 11 3.62 4.40 -9.61
N ASN A 12 3.46 5.63 -10.10
CA ASN A 12 4.51 6.63 -9.99
C ASN A 12 4.42 7.32 -8.62
N TYR A 13 5.42 7.08 -7.76
CA TYR A 13 5.47 7.69 -6.43
C TYR A 13 5.47 9.22 -6.47
N ASP A 14 6.03 9.84 -7.51
CA ASP A 14 6.06 11.31 -7.62
C ASP A 14 4.64 11.92 -7.68
N ASN A 15 3.63 11.12 -8.01
CA ASN A 15 2.21 11.52 -7.98
C ASN A 15 1.48 11.08 -6.70
N VAL A 16 2.15 10.31 -5.83
CA VAL A 16 1.58 9.79 -4.59
C VAL A 16 1.86 10.77 -3.45
N LYS A 17 0.82 11.18 -2.74
CA LYS A 17 0.88 12.05 -1.56
C LYS A 17 1.27 11.27 -0.31
N GLN A 18 0.71 10.07 -0.17
CA GLN A 18 0.85 9.27 1.04
C GLN A 18 0.76 7.79 0.70
N ILE A 19 1.55 6.97 1.40
CA ILE A 19 1.39 5.51 1.42
C ILE A 19 1.16 5.10 2.87
N SER A 20 0.21 4.20 3.11
CA SER A 20 -0.10 3.74 4.45
C SER A 20 -0.55 2.29 4.46
N ALA A 21 -0.29 1.61 5.57
CA ALA A 21 -0.86 0.31 5.85
C ALA A 21 -2.32 0.49 6.30
N PHE A 22 -3.18 -0.33 5.74
CA PHE A 22 -4.58 -0.43 6.08
C PHE A 22 -4.84 -1.80 6.71
N ALA A 23 -5.57 -1.81 7.82
CA ALA A 23 -6.10 -3.00 8.46
C ALA A 23 -7.60 -2.77 8.70
N GLY A 24 -8.43 -3.71 8.27
CA GLY A 24 -9.86 -3.65 8.49
C GLY A 24 -10.54 -4.99 8.28
N GLU A 25 -11.85 -5.04 8.50
CA GLU A 25 -12.66 -6.25 8.32
C GLU A 25 -13.65 -6.05 7.17
N VAL A 26 -13.66 -6.98 6.22
CA VAL A 26 -14.67 -7.06 5.14
C VAL A 26 -15.26 -8.46 5.16
N ASP A 27 -16.59 -8.55 5.26
CA ASP A 27 -17.30 -9.84 5.29
C ASP A 27 -16.74 -10.86 6.32
N LYS A 28 -16.34 -10.38 7.52
CA LYS A 28 -15.71 -11.17 8.59
C LYS A 28 -14.33 -11.76 8.24
N THR A 29 -13.69 -11.20 7.22
CA THR A 29 -12.32 -11.51 6.85
C THR A 29 -11.47 -10.30 7.17
N ASP A 30 -10.44 -10.49 7.99
CA ASP A 30 -9.45 -9.45 8.23
C ASP A 30 -8.66 -9.22 6.94
N ILE A 31 -8.56 -7.95 6.52
CA ILE A 31 -7.80 -7.51 5.36
C ILE A 31 -6.67 -6.63 5.84
N PHE A 32 -5.46 -6.98 5.41
CA PHE A 32 -4.25 -6.19 5.60
C PHE A 32 -3.70 -5.80 4.25
N ALA A 33 -3.59 -4.51 3.98
CA ALA A 33 -3.17 -4.01 2.67
C ALA A 33 -2.33 -2.75 2.77
N ILE A 34 -1.53 -2.51 1.74
CA ILE A 34 -0.82 -1.24 1.59
C ILE A 34 -1.53 -0.43 0.50
N LEU A 35 -1.90 0.80 0.86
CA LEU A 35 -2.61 1.72 0.00
C LEU A 35 -1.75 2.94 -0.31
N ALA A 36 -1.76 3.38 -1.56
CA ALA A 36 -1.22 4.66 -2.00
C ALA A 36 -2.36 5.64 -2.27
N PHE A 37 -2.16 6.89 -1.87
CA PHE A 37 -3.10 7.99 -2.05
C PHE A 37 -2.47 9.00 -2.99
N ASP A 38 -3.10 9.24 -4.14
CA ASP A 38 -2.68 10.30 -5.06
C ASP A 38 -2.82 11.68 -4.41
N LEU A 39 -2.11 12.68 -4.93
CA LEU A 39 -2.23 14.09 -4.54
C LEU A 39 -3.67 14.62 -4.54
N ASN A 40 -4.54 14.07 -5.41
CA ASN A 40 -5.95 14.43 -5.49
C ASN A 40 -6.86 13.61 -4.57
N SER A 41 -6.32 12.57 -3.91
CA SER A 41 -7.12 11.70 -3.04
C SER A 41 -7.30 12.28 -1.65
N LYS A 42 -8.45 12.01 -1.05
CA LYS A 42 -8.70 12.34 0.36
C LYS A 42 -7.68 11.60 1.23
N SER A 43 -7.13 12.30 2.23
CA SER A 43 -6.12 11.76 3.15
C SER A 43 -6.70 10.62 4.00
N VAL A 44 -5.84 9.74 4.51
CA VAL A 44 -6.21 8.61 5.39
C VAL A 44 -7.04 9.03 6.62
N ASP A 45 -6.87 10.25 7.11
CA ASP A 45 -7.62 10.77 8.27
C ASP A 45 -9.13 10.96 8.01
N ASP A 46 -9.56 11.09 6.75
CA ASP A 46 -10.97 11.26 6.36
C ASP A 46 -11.67 9.91 6.04
N LEU A 47 -10.92 8.80 6.05
CA LEU A 47 -11.39 7.46 5.69
C LEU A 47 -12.14 6.79 6.84
N SER A 48 -13.27 7.38 7.23
CA SER A 48 -14.28 6.71 8.04
C SER A 48 -15.11 5.77 7.16
N GLY A 49 -14.59 4.56 6.90
CA GLY A 49 -15.38 3.44 6.35
C GLY A 49 -15.62 3.40 4.84
N GLU A 50 -15.39 4.49 4.09
CA GLU A 50 -15.50 4.50 2.62
C GLU A 50 -14.12 4.48 1.95
N ILE A 51 -13.40 3.37 2.10
CA ILE A 51 -12.07 3.16 1.52
C ILE A 51 -12.22 2.78 0.05
N THR A 52 -12.63 3.71 -0.79
CA THR A 52 -12.70 3.42 -2.24
C THR A 52 -12.51 4.63 -3.16
N ASP A 53 -12.75 5.86 -2.71
CA ASP A 53 -12.63 7.02 -3.61
C ASP A 53 -11.19 7.56 -3.66
N GLY A 54 -10.34 6.91 -4.48
CA GLY A 54 -9.03 7.41 -4.90
C GLY A 54 -7.80 6.65 -4.37
N ALA A 55 -7.98 5.66 -3.49
CA ALA A 55 -6.87 4.83 -3.02
C ALA A 55 -6.44 3.81 -4.08
N ILE A 56 -5.13 3.70 -4.31
CA ILE A 56 -4.51 2.69 -5.16
C ILE A 56 -4.04 1.54 -4.28
N TRP A 57 -4.54 0.34 -4.53
CA TRP A 57 -4.12 -0.87 -3.83
C TRP A 57 -2.75 -1.31 -4.34
N LEU A 58 -1.75 -1.30 -3.46
CA LEU A 58 -0.38 -1.68 -3.81
C LEU A 58 -0.14 -3.17 -3.60
N GLY A 59 -0.68 -3.73 -2.52
CA GLY A 59 -0.61 -5.16 -2.21
C GLY A 59 -1.46 -5.52 -1.00
N MET A 60 -1.81 -6.80 -0.91
CA MET A 60 -2.53 -7.43 0.20
C MET A 60 -1.65 -8.48 0.87
N TYR A 61 -1.82 -8.65 2.17
CA TYR A 61 -0.99 -9.48 3.04
C TYR A 61 -1.85 -10.27 4.03
N ASN A 62 -1.29 -11.35 4.55
CA ASN A 62 -2.02 -12.27 5.42
C ASN A 62 -2.29 -11.68 6.81
N ASP A 63 -1.37 -10.86 7.29
CA ASP A 63 -1.41 -10.30 8.65
C ASP A 63 -0.78 -8.91 8.73
N ALA A 64 -1.03 -8.24 9.87
CA ALA A 64 -0.53 -6.91 10.13
C ALA A 64 1.02 -6.84 10.22
N GLU A 65 1.68 -7.89 10.72
CA GLU A 65 3.15 -7.89 10.82
C GLU A 65 3.80 -7.96 9.44
N GLU A 66 3.26 -8.77 8.54
CA GLU A 66 3.68 -8.85 7.15
C GLU A 66 3.50 -7.50 6.46
N CYS A 67 2.32 -6.89 6.59
CA CYS A 67 2.02 -5.58 6.04
C CYS A 67 3.00 -4.49 6.54
N ASP A 68 3.31 -4.48 7.84
CA ASP A 68 4.23 -3.51 8.44
C ASP A 68 5.67 -3.72 7.95
N LYS A 69 6.13 -4.98 7.85
CA LYS A 69 7.45 -5.32 7.29
C LYS A 69 7.60 -4.83 5.86
N VAL A 70 6.58 -5.02 5.03
CA VAL A 70 6.63 -4.59 3.63
C VAL A 70 6.57 -3.07 3.52
N LEU A 71 5.76 -2.40 4.35
CA LEU A 71 5.74 -0.94 4.41
C LEU A 71 7.11 -0.38 4.83
N ALA A 72 7.75 -0.98 5.85
CA ALA A 72 9.09 -0.61 6.27
C ALA A 72 10.14 -0.84 5.15
N GLY A 73 10.02 -1.95 4.41
CA GLY A 73 10.86 -2.24 3.23
C GLY A 73 10.71 -1.19 2.12
N LEU A 74 9.49 -0.75 1.86
CA LEU A 74 9.19 0.31 0.90
C LEU A 74 9.81 1.64 1.35
N ILE A 75 9.66 2.03 2.62
CA ILE A 75 10.26 3.24 3.19
C ILE A 75 11.80 3.17 3.11
N ALA A 76 12.39 2.00 3.37
CA ALA A 76 13.83 1.80 3.24
C ALA A 76 14.29 1.93 1.78
N ALA A 77 13.53 1.41 0.82
CA ALA A 77 13.83 1.57 -0.60
C ALA A 77 13.78 3.04 -1.05
N PHE A 78 12.83 3.82 -0.51
CA PHE A 78 12.80 5.28 -0.68
C PHE A 78 14.04 5.95 -0.13
N ALA A 79 14.43 5.63 1.11
CA ALA A 79 15.62 6.19 1.74
C ALA A 79 16.91 5.83 0.98
N ALA A 80 16.91 4.69 0.29
CA ALA A 80 18.03 4.23 -0.54
C ALA A 80 18.04 4.82 -1.97
N ASP A 81 17.14 5.75 -2.31
CA ASP A 81 16.98 6.33 -3.66
C ASP A 81 16.73 5.26 -4.74
N SER A 82 16.00 4.19 -4.38
CA SER A 82 15.68 3.13 -5.32
C SER A 82 14.79 3.67 -6.43
N ARG A 83 15.10 3.32 -7.69
CA ARG A 83 14.31 3.74 -8.84
C ARG A 83 13.01 2.95 -8.98
N ILE A 84 13.03 1.67 -8.62
CA ILE A 84 11.92 0.72 -8.78
C ILE A 84 11.78 -0.07 -7.49
N TYR A 85 10.56 -0.24 -7.02
CA TYR A 85 10.20 -1.13 -5.92
C TYR A 85 9.04 -2.03 -6.34
N GLN A 86 9.24 -3.34 -6.31
CA GLN A 86 8.16 -4.29 -6.56
C GLN A 86 7.58 -4.71 -5.22
N MET A 87 6.24 -4.62 -5.09
CA MET A 87 5.55 -5.13 -3.92
C MET A 87 5.75 -6.66 -3.86
N PRO A 88 6.27 -7.18 -2.74
CA PRO A 88 6.44 -8.61 -2.57
C PRO A 88 5.08 -9.31 -2.53
N GLU A 89 5.04 -10.55 -2.99
CA GLU A 89 3.89 -11.43 -2.77
C GLU A 89 3.73 -11.73 -1.27
N PRO A 90 2.50 -11.99 -0.79
CA PRO A 90 2.29 -12.43 0.59
C PRO A 90 3.05 -13.72 0.85
N ALA A 91 3.49 -13.96 2.10
CA ALA A 91 4.12 -15.22 2.44
C ALA A 91 3.16 -16.38 2.13
N ALA A 92 3.73 -17.47 1.61
CA ALA A 92 2.96 -18.70 1.43
C ALA A 92 2.50 -19.21 2.81
N GLU A 93 1.19 -19.41 2.96
CA GLU A 93 0.56 -20.00 4.15
C GLU A 93 1.02 -21.46 4.41
#